data_AF-K1SD50-F1
#
_entry.id   AF-K1SD50-F1
#
_cell.length_a   1.000
_cell.length_b   1.000
_cell.length_c   1.000
_cell.angle_alpha   90.00
_cell.angle_beta   90.00
_cell.angle_gamma   90.00
#
_symmetry.space_group_name_H-M   'P 1'
#
loop_
_entity.id
_entity.type
_entity.pdbx_description
1 polymer ?
#
loop_
_entity_poly.entity_id
_entity_poly.type
_entity_poly.pdbx_seq_one_letter_code
_entity_poly.pdbx_strand_id
1 'polypeptide(L)'
;MTDNDTGAGYPQDMAQWQIAGKCARLIGDRLTTEEKSDNLEITFVFAAPTVPSFEYKIIYNAYFDGRLGVKAEYPGVQGMSDMPVFAMDFKLKKQYDKFTFYGMGPDENYIDRNNGARLGVFTSNAQDNFSKYLNPQECGNRTGVRYVSVYDENSAGLKFKAAEQPFEMSVLPYSAYELDNATHREELPEQAILGYALPQSKWA
;
A
#
# COMPACT_ATOMS: atom_id res chain seq x y z
N MET A 1 5.14 0.13 11.27
CA MET A 1 4.84 -0.18 12.69
C MET A 1 4.80 1.11 13.49
N THR A 2 4.03 1.17 14.59
CA THR A 2 3.93 2.31 15.52
C THR A 2 4.42 1.94 16.92
N ASP A 3 4.64 2.94 17.77
CA ASP A 3 4.93 2.71 19.19
C ASP A 3 3.81 1.91 19.90
N ASN A 4 2.54 2.13 19.53
CA ASN A 4 1.40 1.37 20.06
C ASN A 4 1.46 -0.11 19.65
N ASP A 5 1.79 -0.40 18.39
CA ASP A 5 1.94 -1.78 17.90
C ASP A 5 3.05 -2.51 18.67
N THR A 6 4.16 -1.80 18.94
CA THR A 6 5.28 -2.32 19.72
C THR A 6 4.86 -2.60 21.17
N GLY A 7 4.15 -1.67 21.80
CA GLY A 7 3.61 -1.85 23.15
C GLY A 7 2.58 -3.00 23.26
N ALA A 8 1.90 -3.32 22.17
CA ALA A 8 0.94 -4.42 22.09
C ALA A 8 1.56 -5.79 21.75
N GLY A 9 2.86 -5.87 21.44
CA GLY A 9 3.54 -7.12 21.09
C GLY A 9 3.34 -7.57 19.63
N TYR A 10 2.78 -6.71 18.78
CA TYR A 10 2.55 -7.02 17.36
C TYR A 10 3.81 -7.36 16.55
N PRO A 11 5.01 -6.77 16.78
CA PRO A 11 6.19 -7.21 16.03
C PRO A 11 6.46 -8.71 16.16
N GLN A 12 6.20 -9.29 17.34
CA GLN A 12 6.37 -10.72 17.60
C GLN A 12 5.19 -11.53 17.05
N ASP A 13 3.96 -11.08 17.33
CA ASP A 13 2.74 -11.82 17.03
C ASP A 13 2.38 -11.83 15.53
N MET A 14 2.82 -10.81 14.79
CA MET A 14 2.50 -10.60 13.37
C MET A 14 3.71 -10.77 12.45
N ALA A 15 4.87 -11.20 12.96
CA ALA A 15 6.11 -11.34 12.20
C ALA A 15 5.95 -12.16 10.89
N GLN A 16 5.09 -13.18 10.92
CA GLN A 16 4.83 -14.02 9.75
C GLN A 16 4.22 -13.25 8.58
N TRP A 17 3.47 -12.17 8.83
CA TRP A 17 2.91 -11.34 7.76
C TRP A 17 3.98 -10.56 7.00
N GLN A 18 5.04 -10.13 7.69
CA GLN A 18 6.20 -9.52 7.03
C GLN A 18 6.90 -10.53 6.12
N ILE A 19 7.03 -11.79 6.56
CA ILE A 19 7.59 -12.88 5.75
C ILE A 19 6.68 -13.17 4.54
N ALA A 20 5.36 -13.22 4.74
CA ALA A 20 4.40 -13.45 3.68
C ALA A 20 4.51 -12.41 2.56
N GLY A 21 4.64 -11.12 2.90
CA GLY A 21 4.78 -10.05 1.91
C GLY A 21 6.16 -9.99 1.25
N LYS A 22 7.24 -10.17 2.02
CA LYS A 22 8.62 -9.96 1.54
C LYS A 22 9.21 -11.17 0.80
N CYS A 23 8.82 -12.37 1.19
CA CYS A 23 9.47 -13.61 0.78
C CYS A 23 8.56 -14.52 -0.06
N ALA A 24 7.38 -14.06 -0.46
CA ALA A 24 6.48 -14.81 -1.32
C ALA A 24 7.17 -15.27 -2.61
N ARG A 25 6.91 -16.54 -2.98
CA ARG A 25 7.45 -17.14 -4.19
C ARG A 25 6.37 -17.19 -5.26
N LEU A 26 6.69 -16.71 -6.46
CA LEU A 26 5.86 -16.95 -7.64
C LEU A 26 5.83 -18.45 -7.96
N ILE A 27 4.63 -19.02 -8.06
CA ILE A 27 4.42 -20.37 -8.55
C ILE A 27 4.30 -20.30 -10.08
N GLY A 28 5.46 -20.34 -10.76
CA GLY A 28 5.57 -19.96 -12.17
C GLY A 28 4.75 -20.82 -13.16
N ASP A 29 4.51 -22.09 -12.85
CA ASP A 29 3.67 -22.99 -13.65
C ASP A 29 2.15 -22.69 -13.54
N ARG A 30 1.76 -21.79 -12.62
CA ARG A 30 0.38 -21.30 -12.45
C ARG A 30 0.21 -19.85 -12.91
N LEU A 31 1.20 -19.29 -13.58
CA LEU A 31 1.02 -18.03 -14.31
C LEU A 31 0.08 -18.30 -15.49
N THR A 32 -1.05 -17.60 -15.55
CA THR A 32 -1.97 -17.68 -16.68
C THR A 32 -2.15 -16.35 -17.38
N THR A 33 -2.40 -16.42 -18.68
CA THR A 33 -2.74 -15.27 -19.52
C THR A 33 -3.98 -15.60 -20.32
N GLU A 34 -4.96 -14.71 -20.31
CA GLU A 34 -6.20 -14.84 -21.07
C GLU A 34 -6.47 -13.54 -21.83
N GLU A 35 -6.52 -13.62 -23.16
CA GLU A 35 -6.93 -12.48 -23.99
C GLU A 35 -8.46 -12.41 -24.01
N LYS A 36 -9.00 -11.27 -23.57
CA LYS A 36 -10.42 -10.94 -23.58
C LYS A 36 -10.69 -9.90 -24.66
N SER A 37 -11.96 -9.56 -24.88
CA SER A 37 -12.35 -8.61 -25.94
C SER A 37 -11.78 -7.19 -25.75
N ASP A 38 -11.47 -6.79 -24.52
CA ASP A 38 -11.06 -5.42 -24.18
C ASP A 38 -9.76 -5.32 -23.35
N ASN A 39 -9.20 -6.46 -22.96
CA ASN A 39 -7.99 -6.52 -22.13
C ASN A 39 -7.24 -7.85 -22.28
N LEU A 40 -5.97 -7.84 -21.87
CA LEU A 40 -5.22 -9.05 -21.55
C LEU A 40 -5.21 -9.23 -20.02
N GLU A 41 -5.81 -10.32 -19.54
CA GLU A 41 -5.76 -10.70 -18.13
C GLU A 41 -4.51 -11.56 -17.86
N ILE A 42 -3.75 -11.22 -16.84
CA ILE A 42 -2.53 -11.90 -16.42
C ILE A 42 -2.66 -12.23 -14.94
N THR A 43 -2.69 -13.52 -14.60
CA THR A 43 -2.79 -13.98 -13.21
C THR A 43 -1.46 -14.54 -12.72
N PHE A 44 -0.97 -13.99 -11.62
CA PHE A 44 0.18 -14.49 -10.88
C PHE A 44 -0.30 -15.16 -9.60
N VAL A 45 0.18 -16.38 -9.32
CA VAL A 45 -0.09 -17.11 -8.07
C VAL A 45 1.18 -17.13 -7.24
N PHE A 46 1.09 -16.68 -6.00
CA PHE A 46 2.20 -16.64 -5.05
C PHE A 46 1.95 -17.59 -3.89
N ALA A 47 3.01 -18.26 -3.42
CA ALA A 47 3.02 -19.01 -2.16
C ALA A 47 3.77 -18.21 -1.08
N ALA A 48 3.09 -17.91 0.02
CA ALA A 48 3.70 -17.29 1.20
C ALA A 48 4.46 -18.37 2.02
N PRO A 49 5.75 -18.18 2.31
CA PRO A 49 6.56 -19.16 3.04
C PRO A 49 6.39 -19.03 4.56
N THR A 50 5.15 -19.08 5.04
CA THR A 50 4.77 -19.02 6.46
C THR A 50 4.37 -20.39 7.00
N VAL A 51 4.08 -20.47 8.31
CA VAL A 51 3.50 -21.66 8.95
C VAL A 51 2.17 -21.26 9.61
N PRO A 52 1.02 -21.69 9.07
CA PRO A 52 0.86 -22.46 7.83
C PRO A 52 1.19 -21.63 6.57
N SER A 53 1.58 -22.32 5.49
CA SER A 53 1.77 -21.70 4.17
C SER A 53 0.42 -21.55 3.48
N PHE A 54 0.29 -20.51 2.66
CA PHE A 54 -0.92 -20.23 1.89
C PHE A 54 -0.58 -19.60 0.55
N GLU A 55 -1.56 -19.63 -0.37
CA GLU A 55 -1.45 -19.01 -1.69
C GLU A 55 -2.35 -17.78 -1.80
N TYR A 56 -1.91 -16.81 -2.60
CA TYR A 56 -2.69 -15.64 -2.98
C TYR A 56 -2.41 -15.27 -4.43
N LYS A 57 -3.28 -14.45 -5.03
CA LYS A 57 -3.16 -14.08 -6.45
C LYS A 57 -3.03 -12.58 -6.62
N ILE A 58 -2.25 -12.18 -7.61
CA ILE A 58 -2.27 -10.83 -8.17
C ILE A 58 -2.70 -10.94 -9.63
N ILE A 59 -3.77 -10.26 -9.98
CA ILE A 59 -4.37 -10.29 -11.31
C ILE A 59 -4.26 -8.90 -11.92
N TYR A 60 -3.61 -8.82 -13.07
CA TYR A 60 -3.51 -7.60 -13.86
C TYR A 60 -4.43 -7.70 -15.07
N ASN A 61 -5.23 -6.66 -15.32
CA ASN A 61 -6.05 -6.51 -16.52
C ASN A 61 -5.49 -5.35 -17.34
N ALA A 62 -4.70 -5.66 -18.37
CA ALA A 62 -4.13 -4.66 -19.27
C ALA A 62 -5.15 -4.31 -20.36
N TYR A 63 -5.92 -3.25 -20.13
CA TYR A 63 -6.96 -2.81 -21.07
C TYR A 63 -6.34 -2.14 -22.30
N PHE A 64 -6.98 -2.33 -23.46
CA PHE A 64 -6.49 -1.78 -24.73
C PHE A 64 -6.60 -0.25 -24.83
N ASP A 65 -7.27 0.40 -23.88
CA ASP A 65 -7.32 1.85 -23.74
C ASP A 65 -6.20 2.44 -22.85
N GLY A 66 -5.26 1.61 -22.41
CA GLY A 66 -4.10 2.02 -21.62
C GLY A 66 -4.32 2.02 -20.10
N ARG A 67 -5.51 1.64 -19.61
CA ARG A 67 -5.74 1.39 -18.18
C ARG A 67 -5.14 0.05 -17.75
N LEU A 68 -4.67 -0.02 -16.51
CA LEU A 68 -4.24 -1.26 -15.87
C LEU A 68 -5.13 -1.53 -14.65
N GLY A 69 -5.98 -2.54 -14.73
CA GLY A 69 -6.70 -3.06 -13.57
C GLY A 69 -5.75 -3.91 -12.72
N VAL A 70 -5.80 -3.74 -11.39
CA VAL A 70 -5.00 -4.52 -10.45
C VAL A 70 -5.94 -5.09 -9.39
N LYS A 71 -5.91 -6.40 -9.19
CA LYS A 71 -6.69 -7.09 -8.17
C LYS A 71 -5.78 -8.02 -7.38
N ALA A 72 -5.79 -7.88 -6.06
CA ALA A 72 -5.15 -8.84 -5.16
C ALA A 72 -6.24 -9.71 -4.53
N GLU A 73 -6.12 -11.03 -4.66
CA GLU A 73 -7.04 -11.99 -4.07
C GLU A 73 -6.33 -12.80 -3.00
N TYR A 74 -6.82 -12.68 -1.78
CA TYR A 74 -6.35 -13.44 -0.64
C TYR A 74 -7.54 -14.23 -0.05
N PRO A 75 -7.53 -15.58 -0.14
CA PRO A 75 -8.67 -16.39 0.29
C PRO A 75 -8.78 -16.59 1.81
N GLY A 76 -7.86 -16.01 2.59
CA GLY A 76 -7.73 -16.28 4.02
C GLY A 76 -6.80 -17.46 4.31
N VAL A 77 -6.35 -17.54 5.57
CA VAL A 77 -5.58 -18.67 6.11
C VAL A 77 -5.95 -18.85 7.58
N GLN A 78 -6.18 -20.10 7.98
CA GLN A 78 -6.46 -20.41 9.39
C GLN A 78 -5.15 -20.54 10.17
N GLY A 79 -5.16 -20.19 11.46
CA GLY A 79 -4.01 -20.39 12.35
C GLY A 79 -2.90 -19.33 12.20
N MET A 80 -3.14 -18.25 11.45
CA MET A 80 -2.33 -17.03 11.52
C MET A 80 -3.05 -15.97 12.36
N SER A 81 -2.29 -15.02 12.90
CA SER A 81 -2.81 -13.83 13.57
C SER A 81 -3.56 -12.93 12.58
N ASP A 82 -4.30 -11.95 13.09
CA ASP A 82 -4.96 -10.96 12.23
C ASP A 82 -3.95 -10.24 11.34
N MET A 83 -4.35 -9.99 10.09
CA MET A 83 -3.49 -9.34 9.11
C MET A 83 -3.44 -7.83 9.40
N PRO A 84 -2.25 -7.25 9.61
CA PRO A 84 -2.14 -5.83 9.92
C PRO A 84 -2.50 -4.96 8.72
N VAL A 85 -2.07 -5.36 7.52
CA VAL A 85 -2.21 -4.58 6.29
C VAL A 85 -2.33 -5.50 5.08
N PHE A 86 -3.31 -5.24 4.20
CA PHE A 86 -3.41 -5.85 2.87
C PHE A 86 -3.27 -4.78 1.79
N ALA A 87 -2.10 -4.69 1.15
CA ALA A 87 -1.72 -3.57 0.27
C ALA A 87 -1.01 -3.98 -1.01
N MET A 88 -1.00 -3.05 -1.96
CA MET A 88 0.04 -2.99 -3.00
C MET A 88 1.03 -1.86 -2.69
N ASP A 89 2.32 -2.16 -2.80
CA ASP A 89 3.45 -1.21 -2.70
C ASP A 89 3.97 -0.88 -4.09
N PHE A 90 4.05 0.41 -4.44
CA PHE A 90 4.65 0.89 -5.67
C PHE A 90 5.86 1.78 -5.39
N LYS A 91 7.01 1.36 -5.93
CA LYS A 91 8.20 2.20 -5.93
C LYS A 91 8.22 3.13 -7.14
N LEU A 92 8.25 4.43 -6.89
CA LEU A 92 8.31 5.46 -7.92
C LEU A 92 9.67 6.15 -7.93
N LYS A 93 10.01 6.80 -9.05
CA LYS A 93 11.21 7.64 -9.10
C LYS A 93 11.03 8.86 -8.21
N LYS A 94 12.10 9.34 -7.59
CA LYS A 94 12.12 10.52 -6.70
C LYS A 94 11.47 11.78 -7.32
N GLN A 95 11.48 11.93 -8.64
CA GLN A 95 10.85 13.06 -9.32
C GLN A 95 9.32 13.10 -9.19
N TYR A 96 8.67 11.97 -8.88
CA TYR A 96 7.22 11.88 -8.69
C TYR A 96 6.88 12.14 -7.22
N ASP A 97 7.04 13.38 -6.77
CA ASP A 97 6.93 13.76 -5.37
C ASP A 97 5.61 14.44 -5.01
N LYS A 98 4.93 15.04 -5.98
CA LYS A 98 3.63 15.70 -5.80
C LYS A 98 2.51 14.70 -5.92
N PHE A 99 1.50 14.86 -5.09
CA PHE A 99 0.28 14.09 -5.24
C PHE A 99 -0.97 14.90 -4.94
N THR A 100 -2.04 14.56 -5.65
CA THR A 100 -3.38 15.09 -5.41
C THR A 100 -4.34 13.92 -5.23
N PHE A 101 -5.15 13.96 -4.17
CA PHE A 101 -6.10 12.89 -3.86
C PHE A 101 -7.49 13.42 -3.55
N TYR A 102 -8.51 12.60 -3.82
CA TYR A 102 -9.88 12.82 -3.38
C TYR A 102 -10.23 11.80 -2.29
N GLY A 103 -10.31 12.25 -1.04
CA GLY A 103 -10.48 11.38 0.13
C GLY A 103 -10.62 12.17 1.43
N MET A 104 -10.40 11.51 2.56
CA MET A 104 -10.43 12.14 3.89
C MET A 104 -9.09 12.84 4.17
N GLY A 105 -9.13 14.13 4.46
CA GLY A 105 -7.95 14.96 4.73
C GLY A 105 -8.30 16.33 5.35
N PRO A 106 -7.39 17.33 5.31
CA PRO A 106 -6.05 17.32 4.69
C PRO A 106 -4.96 16.66 5.56
N ASP A 107 -5.26 16.25 6.79
CA ASP A 107 -4.29 15.67 7.75
C ASP A 107 -4.38 14.14 7.84
N GLU A 108 -3.28 13.52 8.27
CA GLU A 108 -3.14 12.06 8.42
C GLU A 108 -4.29 11.48 9.26
N ASN A 109 -4.92 10.41 8.76
CA ASN A 109 -6.04 9.77 9.45
C ASN A 109 -6.03 8.25 9.25
N TYR A 110 -6.65 7.55 10.19
CA TYR A 110 -6.76 6.09 10.23
C TYR A 110 -8.21 5.69 10.52
N ILE A 111 -8.55 4.42 10.29
CA ILE A 111 -9.94 3.93 10.43
C ILE A 111 -10.56 4.17 11.81
N ASP A 112 -9.73 4.15 12.85
CA ASP A 112 -10.06 4.40 14.25
C ASP A 112 -9.81 5.86 14.68
N ARG A 113 -9.21 6.68 13.81
CA ARG A 113 -8.86 8.09 14.04
C ARG A 113 -9.12 8.95 12.80
N ASN A 114 -10.39 9.08 12.39
CA ASN A 114 -10.78 9.88 11.21
C ASN A 114 -11.88 10.95 11.45
N ASN A 115 -12.42 11.08 12.66
CA ASN A 115 -13.52 12.01 12.95
C ASN A 115 -13.17 13.49 12.72
N GLY A 116 -11.89 13.84 12.71
CA GLY A 116 -11.41 15.20 12.39
C GLY A 116 -11.21 15.47 10.90
N ALA A 117 -11.23 14.44 10.06
CA ALA A 117 -10.97 14.56 8.64
C ALA A 117 -12.23 14.95 7.86
N ARG A 118 -12.04 15.63 6.72
CA ARG A 118 -13.12 16.04 5.82
C ARG A 118 -12.92 15.44 4.45
N LEU A 119 -14.01 15.07 3.80
CA LEU A 119 -13.98 14.63 2.42
C LEU A 119 -13.69 15.81 1.49
N GLY A 120 -12.62 15.73 0.71
CA GLY A 120 -12.22 16.80 -0.20
C GLY A 120 -11.12 16.40 -1.16
N VAL A 121 -10.77 17.32 -2.05
CA VAL A 121 -9.59 17.18 -2.93
C VAL A 121 -8.44 17.96 -2.30
N PHE A 122 -7.34 17.28 -2.06
CA PHE A 122 -6.17 17.85 -1.40
C PHE A 122 -4.91 17.56 -2.20
N THR A 123 -3.95 18.48 -2.16
CA THR A 123 -2.66 18.38 -2.83
C THR A 123 -1.55 18.51 -1.79
N SER A 124 -0.52 17.67 -1.89
CA SER A 124 0.66 17.70 -1.05
C SER A 124 1.87 17.12 -1.81
N ASN A 125 3.00 16.94 -1.13
CA ASN A 125 4.13 16.18 -1.62
C ASN A 125 4.56 15.12 -0.60
N ALA A 126 5.37 14.15 -1.03
CA ALA A 126 5.82 13.05 -0.19
C ALA A 126 6.47 13.52 1.13
N GLN A 127 7.26 14.59 1.10
CA GLN A 127 7.94 15.12 2.29
C GLN A 127 7.00 15.77 3.29
N ASP A 128 6.01 16.51 2.80
CA ASP A 128 5.01 17.16 3.64
C ASP A 128 3.98 16.15 4.19
N ASN A 129 3.83 15.01 3.52
CA ASN A 129 3.01 13.89 4.02
C ASN A 129 3.72 13.03 5.07
N PHE A 130 5.03 13.20 5.27
CA PHE A 130 5.80 12.52 6.31
C PHE A 130 5.67 13.26 7.65
N SER A 131 5.03 12.63 8.64
CA SER A 131 4.64 13.25 9.92
C SER A 131 5.80 13.58 10.87
N LYS A 132 7.04 13.17 10.58
CA LYS A 132 8.26 13.49 11.35
C LYS A 132 8.15 13.19 12.87
N TYR A 133 7.56 12.05 13.21
CA TYR A 133 7.57 11.53 14.59
C TYR A 133 9.02 11.39 15.11
N LEU A 134 9.20 11.43 16.44
CA LEU A 134 10.51 11.33 17.08
C LEU A 134 11.22 10.03 16.71
N ASN A 135 10.51 8.91 16.89
CA ASN A 135 10.86 7.61 16.34
C ASN A 135 10.18 7.49 14.96
N PRO A 136 10.92 7.27 13.86
CA PRO A 136 10.32 6.96 12.57
C PRO A 136 9.34 5.78 12.68
N GLN A 137 8.13 5.95 12.13
CA GLN A 137 7.05 4.96 12.26
C GLN A 137 6.03 5.11 11.13
N GLU A 138 5.04 4.21 11.09
CA GLU A 138 3.92 4.26 10.13
C GLU A 138 3.21 5.62 10.18
N CYS A 139 3.07 6.28 9.02
CA CYS A 139 2.54 7.63 8.93
C CYS A 139 2.01 7.99 7.54
N GLY A 140 1.39 9.16 7.42
CA GLY A 140 0.95 9.75 6.15
C GLY A 140 -0.28 9.08 5.53
N ASN A 141 -0.97 8.21 6.25
CA ASN A 141 -2.16 7.51 5.77
C ASN A 141 -3.37 8.44 5.56
N ARG A 142 -4.17 8.10 4.55
CA ARG A 142 -5.40 8.80 4.13
C ARG A 142 -6.50 7.77 3.95
N THR A 143 -7.61 7.90 4.68
CA THR A 143 -8.77 7.02 4.51
C THR A 143 -9.74 7.50 3.43
N GLY A 144 -10.60 6.60 2.96
CA GLY A 144 -11.72 6.94 2.07
C GLY A 144 -11.29 7.54 0.73
N VAL A 145 -10.10 7.19 0.24
CA VAL A 145 -9.53 7.72 -1.01
C VAL A 145 -10.22 7.07 -2.21
N ARG A 146 -10.73 7.90 -3.12
CA ARG A 146 -11.39 7.48 -4.37
C ARG A 146 -10.44 7.54 -5.55
N TYR A 147 -9.51 8.48 -5.51
CA TYR A 147 -8.34 8.49 -6.40
C TYR A 147 -7.16 9.21 -5.74
N VAL A 148 -5.95 8.86 -6.16
CA VAL A 148 -4.72 9.63 -5.96
C VAL A 148 -3.97 9.71 -7.29
N SER A 149 -3.47 10.89 -7.63
CA SER A 149 -2.54 11.10 -8.75
C SER A 149 -1.20 11.49 -8.17
N VAL A 150 -0.13 10.76 -8.50
CA VAL A 150 1.24 11.05 -8.11
C VAL A 150 2.02 11.44 -9.36
N TYR A 151 2.66 12.60 -9.36
CA TYR A 151 3.17 13.22 -10.57
C TYR A 151 4.41 14.08 -10.29
N ASP A 152 5.15 14.38 -11.36
CA ASP A 152 6.33 15.25 -11.34
C ASP A 152 5.96 16.71 -11.62
N GLU A 153 6.98 17.58 -11.65
CA GLU A 153 6.83 19.01 -11.96
C GLU A 153 6.15 19.30 -13.31
N ASN A 154 6.24 18.38 -14.27
CA ASN A 154 5.63 18.51 -15.59
C ASN A 154 4.23 17.88 -15.65
N SER A 155 3.64 17.50 -14.50
CA SER A 155 2.36 16.82 -14.39
C SER A 155 2.31 15.43 -15.05
N ALA A 156 3.46 14.82 -15.33
CA ALA A 156 3.55 13.44 -15.78
C ALA A 156 3.53 12.52 -14.56
N GLY A 157 2.82 11.39 -14.61
CA GLY A 157 2.70 10.51 -13.46
C GLY A 157 1.68 9.39 -13.60
N LEU A 158 1.28 8.84 -12.46
CA LEU A 158 0.32 7.75 -12.35
C LEU A 158 -0.91 8.20 -11.59
N LYS A 159 -2.08 7.74 -12.03
CA LYS A 159 -3.35 7.91 -11.31
C LYS A 159 -3.89 6.57 -10.89
N PHE A 160 -4.05 6.40 -9.58
CA PHE A 160 -4.71 5.26 -8.96
C PHE A 160 -6.14 5.65 -8.65
N LYS A 161 -7.10 4.81 -9.06
CA LYS A 161 -8.53 5.04 -8.84
C LYS A 161 -9.13 3.78 -8.21
N ALA A 162 -10.01 3.98 -7.24
CA ALA A 162 -10.83 2.93 -6.68
C ALA A 162 -11.62 2.23 -7.80
N ALA A 163 -11.53 0.90 -7.87
CA ALA A 163 -12.34 0.10 -8.78
C ALA A 163 -13.79 0.02 -8.29
N GLU A 164 -13.97 -0.29 -7.01
CA GLU A 164 -15.30 -0.47 -6.39
C GLU A 164 -15.45 0.40 -5.14
N GLN A 165 -14.64 0.14 -4.12
CA GLN A 165 -14.70 0.85 -2.83
C GLN A 165 -13.51 1.80 -2.67
N PRO A 166 -13.68 2.91 -1.91
CA PRO A 166 -12.56 3.73 -1.50
C PRO A 166 -11.46 2.91 -0.82
N PHE A 167 -10.22 3.33 -1.03
CA PHE A 167 -9.02 2.69 -0.49
C PHE A 167 -8.32 3.61 0.52
N GLU A 168 -7.33 3.09 1.23
CA GLU A 168 -6.42 3.89 2.03
C GLU A 168 -5.08 4.04 1.30
N MET A 169 -4.37 5.14 1.51
CA MET A 169 -3.09 5.35 0.84
C MET A 169 -2.13 6.20 1.67
N SER A 170 -0.85 6.00 1.39
CA SER A 170 0.23 6.88 1.82
C SER A 170 1.19 7.09 0.64
N VAL A 171 1.71 8.31 0.51
CA VAL A 171 2.80 8.65 -0.40
C VAL A 171 3.92 9.21 0.47
N LEU A 172 5.06 8.50 0.51
CA LEU A 172 6.15 8.77 1.43
C LEU A 172 7.51 8.74 0.70
N PRO A 173 8.53 9.44 1.22
CA PRO A 173 9.87 9.44 0.64
C PRO A 173 10.74 8.27 1.12
N TYR A 174 10.14 7.34 1.85
CA TYR A 174 10.76 6.18 2.49
C TYR A 174 9.82 4.98 2.41
N SER A 175 10.40 3.79 2.43
CA SER A 175 9.64 2.53 2.50
C SER A 175 9.19 2.26 3.91
N ALA A 176 8.13 1.46 4.03
CA ALA A 176 7.76 0.89 5.32
C ALA A 176 8.96 0.21 5.99
N TYR A 177 9.83 -0.48 5.23
CA TYR A 177 11.03 -1.12 5.76
C TYR A 177 12.11 -0.13 6.21
N GLU A 178 12.31 0.98 5.52
CA GLU A 178 13.28 2.01 5.95
C GLU A 178 12.80 2.72 7.21
N LEU A 179 11.49 3.00 7.30
CA LEU A 179 10.89 3.55 8.51
C LEU A 179 11.01 2.57 9.69
N ASP A 180 10.74 1.28 9.46
CA ASP A 180 10.78 0.24 10.50
C ASP A 180 12.21 -0.05 11.02
N ASN A 181 13.24 0.20 10.22
CA ASN A 181 14.64 -0.01 10.61
C ASN A 181 15.31 1.22 11.25
N ALA A 182 14.72 2.41 11.12
CA ALA A 182 15.28 3.64 11.66
C ALA A 182 14.72 3.93 13.05
N THR A 183 15.61 4.19 14.01
CA THR A 183 15.24 4.59 15.38
C THR A 183 15.28 6.11 15.57
N HIS A 184 15.99 6.80 14.67
CA HIS A 184 16.08 8.26 14.61
C HIS A 184 15.97 8.70 13.15
N ARG A 185 15.38 9.88 12.93
CA ARG A 185 15.15 10.41 11.57
C ARG A 185 16.43 10.55 10.74
N GLU A 186 17.55 10.84 11.39
CA GLU A 186 18.85 11.02 10.77
C GLU A 186 19.47 9.71 10.25
N GLU A 187 18.89 8.55 10.62
CA GLU A 187 19.27 7.23 10.11
C GLU A 187 18.54 6.87 8.80
N LEU A 188 17.51 7.64 8.42
CA LEU A 188 16.79 7.41 7.18
C LEU A 188 17.70 7.70 5.98
N PRO A 189 17.63 6.87 4.92
CA PRO A 189 18.49 7.02 3.76
C PRO A 189 18.20 8.29 2.97
N GLU A 190 19.09 8.61 2.04
CA GLU A 190 18.81 9.67 1.09
C GLU A 190 17.63 9.27 0.18
N GLN A 191 16.68 10.18 0.01
CA GLN A 191 15.28 9.91 -0.33
C GLN A 191 15.04 9.16 -1.66
N ALA A 192 14.13 8.17 -1.64
CA ALA A 192 13.52 7.53 -2.82
C ALA A 192 11.99 7.41 -2.59
N ILE A 193 11.15 7.85 -3.53
CA ILE A 193 9.69 8.01 -3.27
C ILE A 193 8.90 6.73 -3.51
N LEU A 194 8.03 6.38 -2.56
CA LEU A 194 7.21 5.18 -2.56
C LEU A 194 5.75 5.53 -2.28
N GLY A 195 4.82 4.90 -3.00
CA GLY A 195 3.38 5.08 -2.83
C GLY A 195 2.69 3.73 -2.65
N TYR A 196 1.83 3.62 -1.65
CA TYR A 196 1.04 2.41 -1.38
C TYR A 196 -0.44 2.66 -1.64
N ALA A 197 -1.18 1.64 -2.10
CA ALA A 197 -2.64 1.67 -2.22
C ALA A 197 -3.26 0.43 -1.55
N LEU A 198 -4.21 0.66 -0.64
CA LEU A 198 -4.81 -0.35 0.25
C LEU A 198 -6.27 -0.65 -0.12
N PRO A 199 -6.63 -1.79 -0.72
CA PRO A 199 -8.03 -2.18 -0.79
C PRO A 199 -8.63 -2.31 0.62
N GLN A 200 -9.74 -1.63 0.91
CA GLN A 200 -10.47 -1.87 2.17
C GLN A 200 -11.07 -3.28 2.15
N SER A 201 -10.64 -4.13 3.08
CA SER A 201 -11.41 -5.31 3.50
C SER A 201 -12.33 -4.90 4.65
N LYS A 202 -13.63 -5.19 4.51
CA LYS A 202 -14.58 -5.06 5.61
C LYS A 202 -14.36 -6.21 6.57
N TRP A 203 -13.80 -5.93 7.75
CA TRP A 203 -14.01 -6.76 8.92
C TRP A 203 -14.34 -5.85 10.10
N ALA A 204 -15.51 -6.12 10.68
CA ALA A 204 -16.00 -5.63 11.95
C ALA A 204 -15.79 -6.73 13.00
#